data_AF-A0A7K6VU78-F1
#
_entry.id   AF-A0A7K6VU78-F1
#
_cell.length_a   1.000
_cell.length_b   1.000
_cell.length_c   1.000
_cell.angle_alpha   90.00
_cell.angle_beta   90.00
_cell.angle_gamma   90.00
#
_symmetry.space_group_name_H-M   'P 1'
#
loop_
_entity.id
_entity.type
_entity.pdbx_description
1 polymer ?
#
loop_
_entity_poly.entity_id
_entity_poly.type
_entity_poly.pdbx_seq_one_letter_code
_entity_poly.pdbx_strand_id
1 'polypeptide(L)' 'CPAAADLHAPNGTRTCAHLYADSSPYYERCCAGAVLAVPPGSDAPFLPRRWSGRASSLV' A
#
# COMPACT_ATOMS: atom_id res chain seq x y z
N CYS A 1 10.56 -3.63 1.71
CA CYS A 1 9.41 -3.24 0.87
C CYS A 1 9.57 -3.87 -0.50
N PRO A 2 8.49 -4.30 -1.18
CA PRO A 2 8.59 -4.75 -2.57
C PRO A 2 9.08 -3.60 -3.47
N ALA A 3 9.66 -3.91 -4.62
CA ALA A 3 9.95 -2.88 -5.61
C ALA A 3 8.64 -2.45 -6.29
N ALA A 4 8.53 -1.19 -6.71
CA ALA A 4 7.36 -0.69 -7.45
C ALA A 4 7.08 -1.53 -8.72
N ALA A 5 8.14 -2.06 -9.34
CA ALA A 5 8.04 -2.92 -10.51
C ALA A 5 7.36 -4.28 -10.23
N ASP A 6 7.37 -4.74 -8.97
CA ASP A 6 6.79 -6.03 -8.55
C ASP A 6 5.34 -5.91 -8.08
N LEU A 7 4.76 -4.70 -8.14
CA LEU A 7 3.39 -4.44 -7.69
C LEU A 7 2.38 -4.94 -8.73
N HIS A 8 1.97 -6.19 -8.55
CA HIS A 8 0.97 -6.84 -9.39
C HIS A 8 -0.10 -7.46 -8.51
N ALA A 9 -1.35 -7.26 -8.89
CA ALA A 9 -2.45 -7.99 -8.27
C ALA A 9 -2.44 -9.46 -8.75
N PRO A 10 -2.99 -10.41 -7.97
CA PRO A 10 -2.95 -11.85 -8.27
C PRO A 10 -3.68 -12.23 -9.58
N ASN A 11 -4.51 -11.33 -10.09
CA ASN A 11 -5.20 -11.41 -11.37
C ASN A 11 -4.36 -10.83 -12.55
N GLY A 12 -3.10 -10.47 -12.33
CA GLY A 12 -2.16 -10.00 -13.35
C GLY A 12 -2.30 -8.52 -13.72
N THR A 13 -3.24 -7.78 -13.14
CA THR A 13 -3.35 -6.33 -13.36
C THR A 13 -2.26 -5.60 -12.59
N ARG A 14 -1.64 -4.59 -13.23
CA ARG A 14 -0.69 -3.69 -12.54
C ARG A 14 -1.40 -2.99 -11.39
N THR A 15 -0.73 -2.88 -10.26
CA THR A 15 -1.14 -2.03 -9.14
C THR A 15 -0.31 -0.75 -9.21
N CYS A 16 -0.92 0.42 -9.02
CA CYS A 16 -0.20 1.69 -9.06
C CYS A 16 0.54 1.98 -7.76
N ALA A 17 -0.05 1.63 -6.62
CA ALA A 17 0.58 1.82 -5.32
C ALA A 17 0.04 0.82 -4.28
N HIS A 18 0.86 0.52 -3.28
CA HIS A 18 0.42 -0.15 -2.05
C HIS A 18 0.64 0.77 -0.85
N LEU A 19 -0.44 1.04 -0.11
CA LEU A 19 -0.39 1.72 1.17
C LEU A 19 -0.28 0.69 2.29
N TYR A 20 0.63 0.92 3.24
CA TYR A 20 0.78 0.07 4.42
C TYR A 20 0.36 0.82 5.68
N ALA A 21 -0.14 0.07 6.67
CA ALA A 21 -0.61 0.63 7.93
C ALA A 21 0.46 0.67 9.04
N ASP A 22 1.53 -0.12 8.91
CA ASP A 22 2.62 -0.14 9.87
C ASP A 22 3.86 0.57 9.33
N SER A 23 4.49 1.40 10.17
CA SER A 23 5.76 2.06 9.88
C SER A 23 6.72 2.03 11.07
N SER A 24 6.81 0.90 11.76
CA SER A 24 7.69 0.82 12.94
C SER A 24 9.16 0.93 12.54
N PRO A 25 9.86 2.03 12.88
CA PRO A 25 11.25 2.23 12.48
C PRO A 25 12.20 1.29 13.23
N TYR A 26 11.78 0.82 14.42
CA TYR A 26 12.57 -0.10 15.24
C TYR A 26 12.55 -1.54 14.75
N TYR A 27 11.53 -1.93 13.98
CA TYR A 27 11.30 -3.33 13.63
C TYR A 27 11.35 -3.63 12.13
N GLU A 28 11.87 -2.72 11.29
CA GLU A 28 11.91 -2.89 9.82
C GLU A 28 10.53 -3.29 9.23
N ARG A 29 9.45 -2.84 9.87
CA ARG A 29 8.06 -3.18 9.52
C ARG A 29 7.39 -2.11 8.67
N CYS A 30 8.18 -1.36 7.92
CA CYS A 30 7.71 -0.22 7.13
C CYS A 30 6.80 -0.63 5.97
N CYS A 31 6.81 -1.88 5.53
CA CYS A 31 5.90 -2.41 4.49
C CYS A 31 5.23 -3.70 4.98
N ALA A 32 4.68 -3.63 6.18
CA ALA A 32 4.02 -4.74 6.84
C ALA A 32 2.60 -4.37 7.27
N GLY A 33 1.90 -5.34 7.88
CA GLY A 33 0.57 -5.13 8.44
C GLY A 33 -0.51 -5.12 7.37
N ALA A 34 -1.52 -4.27 7.57
CA ALA A 34 -2.60 -4.13 6.61
C ALA A 34 -2.10 -3.40 5.35
N VAL A 35 -2.52 -3.90 4.19
CA VAL A 35 -2.15 -3.37 2.88
C VAL A 35 -3.40 -2.93 2.12
N LEU A 36 -3.37 -1.76 1.50
CA LEU A 36 -4.39 -1.28 0.57
C LEU A 36 -3.77 -1.08 -0.81
N ALA A 37 -4.22 -1.89 -1.78
CA ALA A 37 -3.81 -1.77 -3.17
C ALA A 37 -4.59 -0.64 -3.85
N VAL A 38 -3.89 0.21 -4.59
CA VAL A 38 -4.46 1.29 -5.39
C VAL A 38 -4.40 0.88 -6.86
N PRO A 39 -5.56 0.63 -7.50
CA PRO A 39 -5.59 0.26 -8.90
C PRO A 39 -5.19 1.44 -9.81
N PRO A 40 -4.70 1.15 -11.02
CA PRO A 40 -4.40 2.17 -12.02
C PRO A 40 -5.66 2.90 -12.45
N GLY A 41 -5.52 4.19 -12.78
CA GLY A 41 -6.63 5.05 -13.18
C GLY A 41 -7.41 5.68 -12.03
N SER A 42 -6.97 5.51 -10.78
CA SER A 42 -7.47 6.27 -9.64
C SER A 42 -6.57 7.47 -9.37
N ASP A 43 -7.04 8.70 -9.66
CA ASP A 43 -6.30 9.94 -9.35
C ASP A 43 -6.11 10.14 -7.84
N ALA A 44 -7.08 9.68 -7.05
CA ALA A 44 -6.99 9.63 -5.60
C ALA A 44 -7.41 8.23 -5.11
N PRO A 45 -6.63 7.58 -4.22
CA PRO A 45 -7.04 6.31 -3.65
C PRO A 45 -8.27 6.47 -2.78
N PHE A 46 -9.25 5.57 -2.93
CA PHE A 46 -10.34 5.47 -1.98
C PHE A 46 -9.81 4.94 -0.64
N LEU A 47 -9.82 5.78 0.41
CA LEU A 47 -9.47 5.38 1.76
C LEU A 47 -10.74 5.08 2.58
N PRO A 48 -11.00 3.80 2.94
CA PRO A 48 -12.08 3.48 3.85
C PRO A 48 -11.82 4.07 5.23
N ARG A 49 -12.87 4.39 6.00
CA ARG A 49 -12.76 5.04 7.32
C ARG A 49 -11.75 4.38 8.29
N ARG A 50 -11.59 3.06 8.21
CA ARG A 50 -10.60 2.29 9.00
C ARG A 50 -9.12 2.65 8.73
N TRP A 51 -8.84 3.37 7.65
CA TRP A 51 -7.50 3.80 7.23
C TRP A 51 -7.16 5.25 7.63
N SER A 52 -8.11 5.99 8.20
CA SER A 52 -7.89 7.36 8.67
C SER A 52 -6.76 7.39 9.71
N GLY A 53 -5.69 8.15 9.42
CA GLY A 53 -4.51 8.28 10.28
C GLY A 53 -3.66 7.02 10.42
N ARG A 54 -3.86 5.99 9.58
CA ARG A 54 -3.11 4.73 9.64
C ARG A 54 -2.16 4.51 8.48
N ALA A 55 -2.46 5.05 7.29
CA ALA A 55 -1.54 4.91 6.16
C ALA A 55 -0.21 5.60 6.50
N SER A 56 0.86 4.81 6.56
CA SER A 56 2.14 5.24 7.11
C SER A 56 3.29 5.11 6.11
N SER A 57 3.15 4.28 5.08
CA SER A 57 4.10 4.17 3.97
C SER A 57 3.38 3.83 2.66
N LEU A 58 4.05 4.17 1.55
CA LEU A 58 3.58 3.95 0.20
C LEU A 58 4.73 3.45 -0.67
N VAL A 59 4.43 2.44 -1.48
CA VAL A 59 5.32 1.90 -2.52
C VAL A 59 4.61 1.98 -3.85
#